data_AF-A0A4U6BDB0-F1
#
_entry.id   AF-A0A4U6BDB0-F1
#
_cell.length_a   1.000
_cell.length_b   1.000
_cell.length_c   1.000
_cell.angle_alpha   90.00
_cell.angle_beta   90.00
_cell.angle_gamma   90.00
#
_symmetry.space_group_name_H-M   'P 1'
#
loop_
_entity.id
_entity.type
_entity.pdbx_description
1 polymer ?
#
loop_
_entity_poly.entity_id
_entity_poly.type
_entity_poly.pdbx_seq_one_letter_code
_entity_poly.pdbx_strand_id
1 'polypeptide(L)'
;MIMPSKLRHALLAVAPSLFSSAGAQAQTAELLQYMSHQSPVQFDGPTEALTSFREAVANDDLPRLGAILGLDPEKLASSSEAIDSFSLIKRAASDRLLLKDDGNRFIVEIGQVQWPLPFPLVKANGRWAFDTKVGLEEITNRRVGENEIEAITTLRAYVDAQEEYALADFDGDAVLEYAQKLISTPGSRDGLYWPEGQGNGLSPAGDLSQIGLKQVKADEGYFGYRFKVLTRQGSNIAGGTFAYVINGNMIAGFGLVAWPVVYGQTGVQTFVVNRNGIVYQADLGPHSAVLASEMHEFNPDDSWEITED
;
A
#
# COMPACT_ATOMS: atom_id res chain seq x y z
N MET A 1 26.33 -7.33 3.19
CA MET A 1 25.89 -5.93 3.16
C MET A 1 24.37 -5.94 3.07
N ILE A 2 23.71 -5.48 4.12
CA ILE A 2 22.29 -5.72 4.43
C ILE A 2 21.44 -4.81 3.52
N MET A 3 20.61 -5.39 2.65
CA MET A 3 19.63 -4.66 1.85
C MET A 3 18.60 -3.99 2.78
N PRO A 4 18.14 -2.76 2.50
CA PRO A 4 17.05 -2.14 3.24
C PRO A 4 15.78 -3.01 3.14
N SER A 5 15.08 -3.17 4.26
CA SER A 5 14.01 -4.14 4.52
C SER A 5 12.72 -4.00 3.68
N LYS A 6 12.70 -3.12 2.67
CA LYS A 6 11.47 -2.73 1.93
C LYS A 6 11.02 -3.69 0.81
N LEU A 7 11.54 -4.92 0.74
CA LEU A 7 11.27 -5.83 -0.38
C LEU A 7 11.15 -7.31 0.01
N ARG A 8 10.85 -7.62 1.28
CA ARG A 8 10.85 -9.01 1.77
C ARG A 8 9.51 -9.74 1.83
N HIS A 9 8.37 -9.09 1.62
CA HIS A 9 7.08 -9.79 1.69
C HIS A 9 6.13 -9.29 0.62
N ALA A 10 6.17 -9.92 -0.55
CA ALA A 10 5.09 -9.89 -1.53
C ALA A 10 5.12 -11.22 -2.28
N LEU A 11 4.78 -12.29 -1.56
CA LEU A 11 4.63 -13.62 -2.11
C LEU A 11 3.34 -14.22 -1.55
N LEU A 12 2.22 -13.61 -1.91
CA LEU A 12 0.93 -14.29 -1.91
C LEU A 12 0.37 -14.22 -3.32
N ALA A 13 0.20 -15.40 -3.93
CA ALA A 13 -0.63 -15.57 -5.11
C ALA A 13 -2.08 -15.27 -4.69
N VAL A 14 -2.54 -14.04 -4.94
CA VAL A 14 -3.94 -13.67 -4.74
C VAL A 14 -4.75 -14.32 -5.86
N ALA A 15 -5.61 -15.28 -5.50
CA ALA A 15 -6.61 -15.83 -6.41
C ALA A 15 -7.56 -14.71 -6.86
N PRO A 16 -8.08 -14.73 -8.11
CA PRO A 16 -8.92 -13.65 -8.61
C PRO A 16 -10.30 -13.70 -7.96
N SER A 17 -10.46 -12.98 -6.85
CA SER A 17 -11.77 -12.59 -6.34
C SER A 17 -12.30 -11.43 -7.19
N LEU A 18 -13.54 -11.53 -7.65
CA LEU A 18 -14.19 -10.55 -8.51
C LEU A 18 -14.50 -9.25 -7.73
N PHE A 19 -13.52 -8.35 -7.64
CA PHE A 19 -13.69 -7.02 -7.05
C PHE A 19 -14.17 -5.99 -8.09
N SER A 20 -14.95 -5.00 -7.65
CA SER A 20 -15.47 -3.92 -8.51
C SER A 20 -14.35 -2.97 -8.97
N SER A 21 -14.00 -3.07 -10.25
CA SER A 21 -12.80 -2.53 -10.91
C SER A 21 -12.76 -1.02 -11.20
N ALA A 22 -13.71 -0.23 -10.69
CA ALA A 22 -13.85 1.17 -11.09
C ALA A 22 -12.67 2.06 -10.65
N GLY A 23 -12.05 1.78 -9.50
CA GLY A 23 -10.93 2.56 -8.99
C GLY A 23 -9.57 2.16 -9.58
N ALA A 24 -9.33 0.85 -9.78
CA ALA A 24 -8.15 0.32 -10.49
C ALA A 24 -8.04 0.90 -11.89
N GLN A 25 -9.18 1.13 -12.56
CA GLN A 25 -9.25 1.77 -13.87
C GLN A 25 -8.72 3.22 -13.88
N ALA A 26 -8.81 3.97 -12.78
CA ALA A 26 -8.42 5.39 -12.76
C ALA A 26 -6.91 5.60 -12.64
N GLN A 27 -6.19 4.81 -11.82
CA GLN A 27 -4.72 4.86 -11.81
C GLN A 27 -4.10 4.08 -12.95
N THR A 28 -4.76 3.00 -13.39
CA THR A 28 -4.43 2.40 -14.68
C THR A 28 -4.50 3.51 -15.72
N ALA A 29 -5.55 4.35 -15.77
CA ALA A 29 -5.64 5.47 -16.70
C ALA A 29 -4.52 6.52 -16.57
N GLU A 30 -4.03 6.80 -15.37
CA GLU A 30 -2.82 7.64 -15.20
C GLU A 30 -1.56 6.94 -15.71
N LEU A 31 -1.36 5.66 -15.39
CA LEU A 31 -0.22 4.89 -15.88
C LEU A 31 -0.31 4.60 -17.38
N LEU A 32 -1.51 4.56 -17.98
CA LEU A 32 -1.71 4.46 -19.42
C LEU A 32 -1.04 5.64 -20.15
N GLN A 33 -0.80 6.77 -19.47
CA GLN A 33 -0.02 7.85 -20.06
C GLN A 33 1.41 7.40 -20.41
N TYR A 34 1.99 6.44 -19.69
CA TYR A 34 3.31 5.88 -20.00
C TYR A 34 3.29 4.90 -21.18
N MET A 35 2.12 4.53 -21.72
CA MET A 35 2.08 3.72 -22.93
C MET A 35 2.58 4.51 -24.13
N SER A 36 3.45 3.87 -24.92
CA SER A 36 3.88 4.42 -26.19
C SER A 36 2.75 4.38 -27.22
N HIS A 37 2.76 5.34 -28.16
CA HIS A 37 1.95 5.25 -29.38
C HIS A 37 2.42 4.15 -30.33
N GLN A 38 3.65 3.66 -30.16
CA GLN A 38 4.18 2.52 -30.91
C GLN A 38 3.86 1.22 -30.19
N SER A 39 3.51 0.18 -30.95
CA SER A 39 3.34 -1.16 -30.38
C SER A 39 4.66 -1.69 -29.79
N PRO A 40 4.60 -2.52 -28.74
CA PRO A 40 5.78 -3.19 -28.20
C PRO A 40 6.53 -3.96 -29.29
N VAL A 41 7.85 -4.10 -29.12
CA VAL A 41 8.68 -4.92 -30.00
C VAL A 41 8.13 -6.35 -30.04
N GLN A 42 8.01 -6.89 -31.25
CA GLN A 42 7.52 -8.25 -31.49
C GLN A 42 8.68 -9.20 -31.80
N PHE A 43 8.62 -10.40 -31.24
CA PHE A 43 9.65 -11.44 -31.34
C PHE A 43 9.08 -12.70 -31.99
N ASP A 44 9.94 -13.53 -32.58
CA ASP A 44 9.55 -14.82 -33.14
C ASP A 44 9.40 -15.89 -32.04
N GLY A 45 10.09 -15.72 -30.90
CA GLY A 45 10.01 -16.63 -29.78
C GLY A 45 10.20 -15.99 -28.39
N PRO A 46 9.74 -16.65 -27.32
CA PRO A 46 9.91 -16.15 -25.95
C PRO A 46 11.37 -15.99 -25.51
N THR A 47 12.25 -16.90 -25.94
CA THR A 47 13.70 -16.83 -25.67
C THR A 47 14.35 -15.61 -26.31
N GLU A 48 13.88 -15.21 -27.49
CA GLU A 48 14.38 -14.01 -28.19
C GLU A 48 13.96 -12.74 -27.43
N ALA A 49 12.71 -12.68 -26.97
CA ALA A 49 12.22 -11.58 -26.13
C ALA A 49 13.05 -11.43 -24.84
N LEU A 50 13.32 -12.54 -24.14
CA LEU A 50 14.18 -12.54 -22.94
C LEU A 50 15.61 -12.06 -23.25
N THR A 51 16.15 -12.45 -24.41
CA THR A 51 17.49 -12.03 -24.85
C THR A 51 17.54 -10.52 -25.09
N SER A 52 16.56 -9.98 -25.81
CA SER A 52 16.46 -8.54 -26.06
C SER A 52 16.27 -7.74 -24.76
N PHE A 53 15.43 -8.23 -23.84
CA PHE A 53 15.25 -7.64 -22.51
C PHE A 53 16.57 -7.61 -21.73
N ARG A 54 17.29 -8.74 -21.70
CA ARG A 54 18.59 -8.84 -21.04
C ARG A 54 19.60 -7.85 -21.59
N GLU A 55 19.69 -7.72 -22.91
CA GLU A 55 20.60 -6.77 -23.56
C GLU A 55 20.26 -5.31 -23.23
N ALA A 56 18.97 -4.95 -23.25
CA ALA A 56 18.55 -3.58 -22.91
C ALA A 56 18.95 -3.23 -21.46
N VAL A 57 18.66 -4.14 -20.52
CA VAL A 57 18.98 -3.95 -19.11
C VAL A 57 20.50 -3.94 -18.85
N ALA A 58 21.25 -4.86 -19.46
CA ALA A 58 22.71 -4.94 -19.29
C ALA A 58 23.44 -3.71 -19.83
N ASN A 59 22.93 -3.11 -20.91
CA ASN A 59 23.54 -1.94 -21.56
C ASN A 59 23.03 -0.60 -21.02
N ASP A 60 22.20 -0.59 -19.95
CA ASP A 60 21.60 0.64 -19.42
C ASP A 60 20.70 1.39 -20.42
N ASP A 61 20.12 0.65 -21.36
CA ASP A 61 19.37 1.19 -22.49
C ASP A 61 17.89 1.31 -22.14
N LEU A 62 17.57 2.32 -21.31
CA LEU A 62 16.20 2.63 -20.90
C LEU A 62 15.26 2.85 -22.10
N PRO A 63 15.66 3.55 -23.18
CA PRO A 63 14.81 3.67 -24.37
C PRO A 63 14.48 2.33 -25.03
N ARG A 64 15.48 1.44 -25.18
CA ARG A 64 15.23 0.11 -25.74
C ARG A 64 14.35 -0.73 -24.81
N LEU A 65 14.55 -0.66 -23.49
CA LEU A 65 13.66 -1.35 -22.56
C LEU A 65 12.22 -0.83 -22.69
N GLY A 66 12.04 0.50 -22.77
CA GLY A 66 10.75 1.12 -23.03
C GLY A 66 10.08 0.56 -24.28
N ALA A 67 10.80 0.51 -25.41
CA ALA A 67 10.29 -0.05 -26.66
C ALA A 67 9.90 -1.55 -26.53
N ILE A 68 10.71 -2.35 -25.83
CA ILE A 68 10.41 -3.78 -25.58
C ILE A 68 9.11 -3.94 -24.80
N LEU A 69 8.87 -3.07 -23.81
CA LEU A 69 7.68 -3.11 -22.95
C LEU A 69 6.49 -2.32 -23.51
N GLY A 70 6.66 -1.61 -24.63
CA GLY A 70 5.65 -0.70 -25.20
C GLY A 70 5.41 0.57 -24.39
N LEU A 71 6.40 1.01 -23.63
CA LEU A 71 6.37 2.21 -22.81
C LEU A 71 7.07 3.38 -23.52
N ASP A 72 6.61 4.59 -23.26
CA ASP A 72 7.16 5.85 -23.79
C ASP A 72 8.52 6.17 -23.14
N PRO A 73 9.62 6.16 -23.91
CA PRO A 73 10.96 6.42 -23.38
C PRO A 73 11.15 7.80 -22.76
N GLU A 74 10.49 8.83 -23.29
CA GLU A 74 10.63 10.21 -22.78
C GLU A 74 9.94 10.34 -21.43
N LYS A 75 8.75 9.74 -21.29
CA LYS A 75 8.04 9.71 -20.01
C LYS A 75 8.79 8.91 -18.95
N LEU A 76 9.34 7.74 -19.32
CA LEU A 76 10.19 6.96 -18.42
C LEU A 76 11.42 7.76 -17.96
N ALA A 77 12.09 8.48 -18.86
CA ALA A 77 13.26 9.30 -18.52
C ALA A 77 12.91 10.53 -17.66
N SER A 78 11.65 10.98 -17.67
CA SER A 78 11.18 12.11 -16.86
C SER A 78 10.70 11.71 -15.46
N SER A 79 10.56 10.42 -15.16
CA SER A 79 10.11 9.91 -13.85
C SER A 79 11.28 9.35 -13.03
N SER A 80 11.49 9.92 -11.86
CA SER A 80 12.45 9.40 -10.87
C SER A 80 12.12 7.96 -10.46
N GLU A 81 10.84 7.65 -10.27
CA GLU A 81 10.36 6.33 -9.86
C GLU A 81 10.65 5.28 -10.94
N ALA A 82 10.45 5.63 -12.22
CA ALA A 82 10.77 4.77 -13.34
C ALA A 82 12.29 4.52 -13.45
N ILE A 83 13.11 5.55 -13.25
CA ILE A 83 14.58 5.45 -13.25
C ILE A 83 15.08 4.56 -12.10
N ASP A 84 14.53 4.73 -10.89
CA ASP A 84 14.88 3.91 -9.72
C ASP A 84 14.45 2.46 -9.92
N SER A 85 13.25 2.24 -10.47
CA SER A 85 12.74 0.89 -10.80
C SER A 85 13.63 0.20 -11.83
N PHE A 86 14.05 0.91 -12.88
CA PHE A 86 14.98 0.39 -13.88
C PHE A 86 16.33 0.02 -13.26
N SER A 87 16.87 0.87 -12.38
CA SER A 87 18.13 0.61 -11.66
C SER A 87 18.04 -0.64 -10.78
N LEU A 88 16.89 -0.86 -10.13
CA LEU A 88 16.63 -2.07 -9.34
C LEU A 88 16.53 -3.32 -10.21
N ILE A 89 15.76 -3.25 -11.31
CA ILE A 89 15.64 -4.32 -12.29
C ILE A 89 17.02 -4.70 -12.83
N LYS A 90 17.85 -3.71 -13.18
CA LYS A 90 19.22 -3.93 -13.67
C LYS A 90 20.09 -4.67 -12.68
N ARG A 91 20.10 -4.22 -11.43
CA ARG A 91 20.88 -4.85 -10.36
C ARG A 91 20.41 -6.28 -10.10
N ALA A 92 19.11 -6.54 -10.11
CA ALA A 92 18.58 -7.88 -9.88
C ALA A 92 18.80 -8.79 -11.11
N ALA A 93 18.69 -8.25 -12.32
CA ALA A 93 18.87 -8.98 -13.58
C ALA A 93 20.32 -9.43 -13.81
N SER A 94 21.32 -8.72 -13.26
CA SER A 94 22.72 -9.16 -13.33
C SER A 94 22.96 -10.46 -12.58
N ASP A 95 22.15 -10.77 -11.56
CA ASP A 95 22.24 -12.03 -10.82
C ASP A 95 21.55 -13.16 -11.60
N ARG A 96 20.30 -12.96 -12.01
CA ARG A 96 19.50 -14.00 -12.68
C ARG A 96 18.35 -13.39 -13.49
N LEU A 97 18.07 -13.98 -14.65
CA LEU A 97 16.85 -13.78 -15.42
C LEU A 97 16.36 -15.12 -15.95
N LEU A 98 15.13 -15.48 -15.61
CA LEU A 98 14.46 -16.68 -16.10
C LEU A 98 13.21 -16.30 -16.88
N LEU A 99 12.77 -17.25 -17.71
CA LEU A 99 11.48 -17.19 -18.35
C LEU A 99 10.64 -18.34 -17.82
N LYS A 100 9.54 -18.00 -17.15
CA LYS A 100 8.60 -18.95 -16.57
C LYS A 100 7.39 -19.09 -17.48
N ASP A 101 7.05 -20.32 -17.81
CA ASP A 101 5.83 -20.67 -18.54
C ASP A 101 4.64 -20.72 -17.55
N ASP A 102 3.60 -19.93 -17.80
CA ASP A 102 2.34 -19.87 -17.06
C ASP A 102 1.19 -20.51 -17.87
N GLY A 103 1.53 -21.35 -18.85
CA GLY A 103 0.62 -22.07 -19.74
C GLY A 103 0.15 -21.25 -20.95
N ASN A 104 -0.38 -20.04 -20.72
CA ASN A 104 -0.89 -19.18 -21.79
C ASN A 104 0.01 -17.97 -22.12
N ARG A 105 1.01 -17.73 -21.27
CA ARG A 105 1.92 -16.58 -21.33
C ARG A 105 3.24 -16.96 -20.68
N PHE A 106 4.26 -16.16 -20.92
CA PHE A 106 5.54 -16.27 -20.21
C PHE A 106 5.76 -15.06 -19.31
N ILE A 107 6.36 -15.28 -18.14
CA ILE A 107 6.73 -14.22 -17.19
C ILE A 107 8.25 -14.19 -17.07
N VAL A 108 8.85 -13.01 -17.16
CA VAL A 108 10.28 -12.83 -16.85
C VAL A 108 10.43 -12.77 -15.33
N GLU A 109 11.21 -13.68 -14.76
CA GLU A 109 11.54 -13.65 -13.32
C GLU A 109 12.96 -13.11 -13.13
N ILE A 110 13.09 -12.13 -12.22
CA ILE A 110 14.28 -11.30 -12.07
C ILE A 110 14.93 -11.54 -10.70
N GLY A 111 16.25 -11.78 -10.73
CA GLY A 111 17.08 -11.96 -9.53
C GLY A 111 16.88 -13.30 -8.81
N GLN A 112 17.56 -13.44 -7.67
CA GLN A 112 17.54 -14.67 -6.86
C GLN A 112 16.19 -14.95 -6.22
N VAL A 113 15.43 -13.89 -5.91
CA VAL A 113 14.08 -13.97 -5.34
C VAL A 113 13.01 -14.26 -6.40
N GLN A 114 13.40 -14.45 -7.67
CA GLN A 114 12.50 -14.74 -8.79
C GLN A 114 11.34 -13.75 -8.88
N TRP A 115 11.64 -12.45 -8.74
CA TRP A 115 10.61 -11.43 -8.76
C TRP A 115 9.96 -11.37 -10.15
N PRO A 116 8.64 -11.60 -10.27
CA PRO A 116 7.97 -11.64 -11.56
C PRO A 116 7.81 -10.22 -12.12
N LEU A 117 8.36 -9.98 -13.32
CA LEU A 117 8.17 -8.74 -14.05
C LEU A 117 6.66 -8.52 -14.32
N PRO A 118 6.11 -7.31 -14.09
CA PRO A 118 4.68 -7.04 -14.27
C PRO A 118 4.16 -7.28 -15.69
N PHE A 119 5.01 -7.11 -16.69
CA PHE A 119 4.67 -7.21 -18.10
C PHE A 119 4.76 -8.68 -18.56
N PRO A 120 3.64 -9.39 -18.77
CA PRO A 120 3.69 -10.75 -19.28
C PRO A 120 4.03 -10.74 -20.77
N LEU A 121 4.72 -11.77 -21.24
CA LEU A 121 4.95 -12.01 -22.65
C LEU A 121 3.84 -12.91 -23.22
N VAL A 122 3.09 -12.39 -24.18
CA VAL A 122 1.92 -13.06 -24.78
C VAL A 122 2.12 -13.26 -26.27
N LYS A 123 1.43 -14.27 -26.83
CA LYS A 123 1.46 -14.55 -28.27
C LYS A 123 0.24 -13.97 -28.97
N ALA A 124 0.47 -13.11 -29.97
CA ALA A 124 -0.58 -12.55 -30.82
C ALA A 124 -0.15 -12.59 -32.29
N ASN A 125 -1.04 -13.04 -33.18
CA ASN A 125 -0.78 -13.12 -34.63
C ASN A 125 0.52 -13.87 -35.00
N GLY A 126 0.86 -14.93 -34.26
CA GLY A 126 2.05 -15.74 -34.49
C GLY A 126 3.35 -15.18 -33.90
N ARG A 127 3.34 -13.96 -33.37
CA ARG A 127 4.49 -13.26 -32.77
C ARG A 127 4.31 -13.10 -31.26
N TRP A 128 5.41 -12.91 -30.54
CA TRP A 128 5.43 -12.69 -29.09
C TRP A 128 5.71 -11.23 -28.78
N ALA A 129 5.00 -10.65 -27.82
CA ALA A 129 5.22 -9.28 -27.35
C ALA A 129 4.87 -9.16 -25.87
N PHE A 130 5.46 -8.19 -25.18
CA PHE A 130 5.07 -7.87 -23.81
C PHE A 130 3.71 -7.16 -23.83
N ASP A 131 2.80 -7.55 -22.94
CA ASP A 131 1.51 -6.89 -22.79
C ASP A 131 1.66 -5.67 -21.88
N THR A 132 1.77 -4.49 -22.50
CA THR A 132 1.91 -3.21 -21.81
C THR A 132 0.72 -2.92 -20.90
N LYS A 133 -0.50 -3.18 -21.36
CA LYS A 133 -1.71 -2.80 -20.64
C LYS A 133 -1.83 -3.62 -19.36
N VAL A 134 -1.66 -4.95 -19.47
CA VAL A 134 -1.64 -5.84 -18.31
C VAL A 134 -0.49 -5.49 -17.37
N GLY A 135 0.68 -5.14 -17.91
CA GLY A 135 1.83 -4.74 -17.07
C GLY A 135 1.61 -3.47 -16.27
N LEU A 136 0.97 -2.45 -16.83
CA LEU A 136 0.64 -1.22 -16.11
C LEU A 136 -0.46 -1.45 -15.06
N GLU A 137 -1.47 -2.26 -15.37
CA GLU A 137 -2.51 -2.67 -14.42
C GLU A 137 -1.90 -3.44 -13.23
N GLU A 138 -0.98 -4.37 -13.50
CA GLU A 138 -0.27 -5.12 -12.47
C GLU A 138 0.58 -4.23 -11.56
N ILE A 139 1.21 -3.17 -12.09
CA ILE A 139 1.93 -2.18 -11.26
C ILE A 139 0.98 -1.49 -10.28
N THR A 140 -0.20 -1.06 -10.75
CA THR A 140 -1.23 -0.48 -9.87
C THR A 140 -1.69 -1.48 -8.81
N ASN A 141 -1.99 -2.72 -9.21
CA ASN A 141 -2.48 -3.75 -8.31
C ASN A 141 -1.46 -4.06 -7.19
N ARG A 142 -0.17 -4.15 -7.52
CA ARG A 142 0.89 -4.34 -6.52
C ARG A 142 0.97 -3.18 -5.54
N ARG A 143 0.89 -1.93 -6.02
CA ARG A 143 0.89 -0.76 -5.14
C ARG A 143 -0.31 -0.74 -4.20
N VAL A 144 -1.50 -1.08 -4.70
CA VAL A 144 -2.71 -1.25 -3.88
C VAL A 144 -2.48 -2.28 -2.77
N GLY A 145 -1.97 -3.46 -3.13
CA GLY A 145 -1.69 -4.53 -2.15
C GLY A 145 -0.65 -4.13 -1.12
N GLU A 146 0.45 -3.50 -1.53
CA GLU A 146 1.49 -3.00 -0.62
C GLU A 146 0.96 -1.97 0.37
N ASN A 147 0.16 -1.02 -0.11
CA ASN A 147 -0.48 -0.01 0.73
C ASN A 147 -1.48 -0.62 1.72
N GLU A 148 -2.25 -1.62 1.29
CA GLU A 148 -3.21 -2.33 2.14
C GLU A 148 -2.52 -3.12 3.26
N ILE A 149 -1.43 -3.82 2.95
CA ILE A 149 -0.60 -4.50 3.95
C ILE A 149 -0.05 -3.51 4.98
N GLU A 150 0.43 -2.35 4.52
CA GLU A 150 0.93 -1.30 5.41
C GLU A 150 -0.19 -0.70 6.27
N ALA A 151 -1.39 -0.51 5.71
CA ALA A 151 -2.55 -0.02 6.46
C ALA A 151 -2.95 -0.99 7.58
N ILE A 152 -3.00 -2.30 7.30
CA ILE A 152 -3.27 -3.35 8.30
C ILE A 152 -2.19 -3.35 9.39
N THR A 153 -0.91 -3.26 8.99
CA THR A 153 0.22 -3.18 9.93
C THR A 153 0.11 -1.96 10.83
N THR A 154 -0.27 -0.81 10.27
CA THR A 154 -0.49 0.44 11.01
C THR A 154 -1.64 0.34 12.01
N LEU A 155 -2.76 -0.30 11.63
CA LEU A 155 -3.90 -0.53 12.53
C LEU A 155 -3.53 -1.41 13.73
N ARG A 156 -2.70 -2.44 13.51
CA ARG A 156 -2.19 -3.29 14.59
C ARG A 156 -1.24 -2.52 15.51
N ALA A 157 -0.29 -1.79 14.94
CA ALA A 157 0.62 -0.94 15.70
C ALA A 157 -0.11 0.16 16.50
N TYR A 158 -1.23 0.67 15.97
CA TYR A 158 -2.08 1.61 16.70
C TYR A 158 -2.68 1.02 17.98
N VAL A 159 -3.09 -0.25 17.95
CA VAL A 159 -3.63 -0.93 19.15
C VAL A 159 -2.55 -1.04 20.22
N ASP A 160 -1.34 -1.46 19.84
CA ASP A 160 -0.20 -1.55 20.76
C ASP A 160 0.17 -0.17 21.34
N ALA A 161 0.23 0.86 20.50
CA ALA A 161 0.53 2.22 20.92
C ALA A 161 -0.53 2.79 21.87
N GLN A 162 -1.82 2.46 21.68
CA GLN A 162 -2.88 2.88 22.60
C GLN A 162 -2.74 2.21 23.96
N GLU A 163 -2.46 0.92 24.01
CA GLU A 163 -2.25 0.21 25.28
C GLU A 163 -1.02 0.75 26.01
N GLU A 164 0.06 1.11 25.30
CA GLU A 164 1.23 1.77 25.91
C GLU A 164 0.90 3.19 26.41
N TYR A 165 0.18 4.00 25.63
CA TYR A 165 -0.23 5.35 26.03
C TYR A 165 -1.03 5.32 27.34
N ALA A 166 -1.92 4.35 27.51
CA ALA A 166 -2.75 4.20 28.70
C ALA A 166 -1.98 3.78 29.99
N LEU A 167 -0.69 3.47 29.91
CA LEU A 167 0.12 3.10 31.08
C LEU A 167 0.63 4.30 31.88
N ALA A 168 0.56 5.51 31.34
CA ALA A 168 1.01 6.72 32.00
C ALA A 168 0.14 7.94 31.66
N ASP A 169 0.14 8.91 32.57
CA ASP A 169 -0.51 10.21 32.36
C ASP A 169 0.45 11.11 31.56
N PHE A 170 0.26 11.13 30.24
CA PHE A 170 1.12 11.86 29.31
C PHE A 170 0.76 13.35 29.16
N ASP A 171 -0.53 13.68 29.26
CA ASP A 171 -1.05 15.04 29.07
C ASP A 171 -1.24 15.82 30.38
N GLY A 172 -1.12 15.15 31.53
CA GLY A 172 -1.01 15.74 32.87
C GLY A 172 -2.36 16.02 33.52
N ASP A 173 -3.42 15.33 33.10
CA ASP A 173 -4.79 15.54 33.60
C ASP A 173 -5.15 14.64 34.82
N ALA A 174 -4.19 13.82 35.28
CA ALA A 174 -4.31 12.84 36.36
C ALA A 174 -5.25 11.65 36.07
N VAL A 175 -5.52 11.36 34.80
CA VAL A 175 -6.30 10.21 34.34
C VAL A 175 -5.46 9.34 33.40
N LEU A 176 -5.50 8.02 33.62
CA LEU A 176 -4.98 7.08 32.65
C LEU A 176 -6.05 6.85 31.58
N GLU A 177 -5.72 7.17 30.33
CA GLU A 177 -6.64 7.14 29.21
C GLU A 177 -5.96 6.70 27.91
N TYR A 178 -6.76 6.48 26.87
CA TYR A 178 -6.30 6.28 25.50
C TYR A 178 -6.15 7.64 24.80
N ALA A 179 -5.25 7.71 23.83
CA ALA A 179 -5.04 8.90 23.04
C ALA A 179 -6.21 9.12 22.05
N GLN A 180 -6.73 10.35 22.02
CA GLN A 180 -7.78 10.74 21.08
C GLN A 180 -7.23 11.23 19.73
N LYS A 181 -5.90 11.45 19.65
CA LYS A 181 -5.19 11.93 18.46
C LYS A 181 -4.08 10.96 18.06
N LEU A 182 -3.85 10.82 16.76
CA LEU A 182 -2.69 10.08 16.25
C LEU A 182 -1.40 10.89 16.41
N ILE A 183 -1.46 12.19 16.12
CA ILE A 183 -0.35 13.12 16.23
C ILE A 183 -0.69 14.15 17.28
N SER A 184 0.19 14.33 18.26
CA SER A 184 0.02 15.32 19.32
C SER A 184 0.03 16.74 18.76
N THR A 185 -0.69 17.63 19.46
CA THR A 185 -0.60 19.06 19.24
C THR A 185 0.84 19.53 19.49
N PRO A 186 1.41 20.47 18.71
CA PRO A 186 2.78 20.92 18.92
C PRO A 186 3.04 21.38 20.36
N GLY A 187 4.03 20.79 21.02
CA GLY A 187 4.35 21.07 22.43
C GLY A 187 3.58 20.23 23.47
N SER A 188 2.52 19.54 23.06
CA SER A 188 1.70 18.65 23.91
C SER A 188 2.03 17.17 23.70
N ARG A 189 1.49 16.31 24.57
CA ARG A 189 1.55 14.84 24.44
C ARG A 189 0.15 14.23 24.52
N ASP A 190 -0.78 14.84 23.81
CA ASP A 190 -2.22 14.54 23.77
C ASP A 190 -2.60 13.60 22.61
N GLY A 191 -1.62 12.88 22.06
CA GLY A 191 -1.76 11.96 20.95
C GLY A 191 -0.64 10.91 20.94
N LEU A 192 -0.79 9.87 20.13
CA LEU A 192 0.14 8.72 20.13
C LEU A 192 1.57 9.04 19.69
N TYR A 193 1.74 10.13 18.93
CA TYR A 193 3.05 10.60 18.50
C TYR A 193 3.40 12.00 18.96
N TRP A 194 4.67 12.18 19.35
CA TRP A 194 5.35 13.48 19.47
C TRP A 194 6.84 13.32 19.10
N PRO A 195 7.50 14.37 18.58
CA PRO A 195 8.92 14.32 18.23
C PRO A 195 9.84 14.00 19.43
N GLU A 196 10.96 13.33 19.16
CA GLU A 196 12.02 13.14 20.16
C GLU A 196 12.52 14.47 20.73
N GLY A 197 12.89 14.46 22.01
CA GLY A 197 13.32 15.64 22.75
C GLY A 197 12.17 16.53 23.24
N GLN A 198 10.92 16.22 22.90
CA GLN A 198 9.75 16.85 23.47
C GLN A 198 9.33 16.15 24.78
N GLY A 199 9.70 16.74 25.92
CA GLY A 199 9.33 16.25 27.25
C GLY A 199 10.13 15.03 27.73
N ASN A 200 9.65 14.37 28.79
CA ASN A 200 10.25 13.15 29.35
C ASN A 200 9.51 11.93 28.80
N GLY A 201 10.11 11.21 27.85
CA GLY A 201 9.60 9.93 27.33
C GLY A 201 9.52 9.85 25.81
N LEU A 202 9.68 8.63 25.29
CA LEU A 202 9.45 8.32 23.87
C LEU A 202 7.96 8.27 23.58
N SER A 203 7.56 8.59 22.34
CA SER A 203 6.16 8.45 21.92
C SER A 203 5.80 6.98 21.71
N PRO A 204 4.62 6.51 22.12
CA PRO A 204 4.15 5.14 21.90
C PRO A 204 4.15 4.70 20.43
N ALA A 205 3.88 5.63 19.50
CA ALA A 205 3.94 5.33 18.06
C ALA A 205 5.38 5.27 17.51
N GLY A 206 6.40 5.46 18.35
CA GLY A 206 7.81 5.45 17.95
C GLY A 206 8.23 6.66 17.09
N ASP A 207 9.38 6.52 16.42
CA ASP A 207 9.93 7.55 15.55
C ASP A 207 9.28 7.52 14.16
N LEU A 208 8.29 8.38 13.95
CA LEU A 208 7.61 8.46 12.66
C LEU A 208 8.49 9.05 11.53
N SER A 209 9.67 9.59 11.83
CA SER A 209 10.60 10.07 10.79
C SER A 209 11.26 8.91 10.03
N GLN A 210 11.36 7.72 10.63
CA GLN A 210 11.81 6.51 9.95
C GLN A 210 10.75 5.92 9.02
N ILE A 211 9.47 6.24 9.26
CA ILE A 211 8.34 5.76 8.45
C ILE A 211 7.75 6.83 7.53
N GLY A 212 8.30 8.05 7.53
CA GLY A 212 8.02 9.09 6.52
C GLY A 212 6.83 10.03 6.80
N LEU A 213 6.15 9.93 7.94
CA LEU A 213 4.96 10.75 8.25
C LEU A 213 5.24 12.26 8.39
N LYS A 214 6.49 12.67 8.67
CA LYS A 214 6.85 14.09 8.76
C LYS A 214 6.71 14.86 7.44
N GLN A 215 6.65 14.15 6.31
CA GLN A 215 6.57 14.76 4.97
C GLN A 215 5.28 14.46 4.22
N VAL A 216 4.39 13.66 4.81
CA VAL A 216 3.07 13.39 4.22
C VAL A 216 2.26 14.68 4.30
N LYS A 217 2.04 15.32 3.16
CA LYS A 217 1.04 16.39 3.11
C LYS A 217 -0.33 15.80 3.44
N ALA A 218 -1.19 16.58 4.07
CA ALA A 218 -2.51 16.12 4.50
C ALA A 218 -3.36 15.54 3.34
N ASP A 219 -3.08 15.91 2.09
CA ASP A 219 -3.70 15.41 0.87
C ASP A 219 -3.14 14.05 0.38
N GLU A 220 -1.91 13.68 0.73
CA GLU A 220 -1.22 12.48 0.22
C GLU A 220 -1.50 11.20 1.03
N GLY A 221 -1.85 11.33 2.31
CA GLY A 221 -2.09 10.20 3.21
C GLY A 221 -0.82 9.37 3.53
N TYR A 222 -0.93 8.48 4.51
CA TYR A 222 0.18 7.63 4.94
C TYR A 222 0.15 6.31 4.18
N PHE A 223 1.17 6.08 3.35
CA PHE A 223 1.21 4.94 2.40
C PHE A 223 -0.09 4.79 1.61
N GLY A 224 -0.63 5.91 1.11
CA GLY A 224 -1.85 5.90 0.31
C GLY A 224 -3.15 5.71 1.11
N TYR A 225 -3.09 5.71 2.44
CA TYR A 225 -4.23 5.56 3.34
C TYR A 225 -4.42 6.76 4.28
N ARG A 226 -5.66 6.99 4.68
CA ARG A 226 -6.08 7.96 5.69
C ARG A 226 -6.58 7.23 6.91
N PHE A 227 -6.40 7.83 8.08
CA PHE A 227 -6.74 7.21 9.36
C PHE A 227 -7.54 8.19 10.22
N LYS A 228 -8.54 7.68 10.94
CA LYS A 228 -9.36 8.48 11.87
C LYS A 228 -9.73 7.66 13.10
N VAL A 229 -9.50 8.24 14.27
CA VAL A 229 -9.90 7.66 15.55
C VAL A 229 -11.43 7.66 15.65
N LEU A 230 -11.98 6.50 16.00
CA LEU A 230 -13.39 6.29 16.30
C LEU A 230 -13.57 6.37 17.82
N THR A 231 -14.62 7.07 18.26
CA THR A 231 -14.81 7.42 19.68
C THR A 231 -15.99 6.71 20.32
N ARG A 232 -16.55 5.71 19.63
CA ARG A 232 -17.75 4.96 20.05
C ARG A 232 -17.70 3.51 19.57
N GLN A 233 -18.42 2.64 20.29
CA GLN A 233 -18.81 1.32 19.81
C GLN A 233 -20.27 1.35 19.34
N GLY A 234 -20.57 0.67 18.23
CA GLY A 234 -21.93 0.46 17.75
C GLY A 234 -22.60 -0.81 18.29
N SER A 235 -23.81 -1.10 17.83
CA SER A 235 -24.65 -2.19 18.36
C SER A 235 -24.33 -3.58 17.81
N ASN A 236 -23.58 -3.69 16.71
CA ASN A 236 -23.32 -4.96 16.03
C ASN A 236 -22.26 -5.83 16.75
N ILE A 237 -21.63 -5.28 17.79
CA ILE A 237 -20.54 -5.92 18.52
C ILE A 237 -20.96 -6.18 19.97
N ALA A 238 -20.45 -7.28 20.54
CA ALA A 238 -20.67 -7.62 21.95
C ALA A 238 -20.32 -6.43 22.87
N GLY A 239 -21.17 -6.17 23.86
CA GLY A 239 -21.10 -4.98 24.71
C GLY A 239 -22.03 -3.85 24.28
N GLY A 240 -22.56 -3.88 23.05
CA GLY A 240 -23.55 -2.92 22.56
C GLY A 240 -23.01 -1.50 22.39
N THR A 241 -23.92 -0.53 22.25
CA THR A 241 -23.57 0.86 21.98
C THR A 241 -23.07 1.59 23.23
N PHE A 242 -21.87 2.15 23.18
CA PHE A 242 -21.39 3.09 24.20
C PHE A 242 -20.33 4.04 23.64
N ALA A 243 -20.11 5.15 24.35
CA ALA A 243 -19.05 6.10 24.04
C ALA A 243 -17.74 5.65 24.67
N TYR A 244 -16.63 5.80 23.95
CA TYR A 244 -15.29 5.58 24.49
C TYR A 244 -14.82 6.73 25.38
N VAL A 245 -15.33 7.93 25.13
CA VAL A 245 -15.00 9.16 25.85
C VAL A 245 -15.99 9.41 26.98
N ILE A 246 -15.48 9.54 28.21
CA ILE A 246 -16.24 9.82 29.44
C ILE A 246 -15.57 10.98 30.16
N ASN A 247 -16.34 12.02 30.50
CA ASN A 247 -15.82 13.25 31.14
C ASN A 247 -14.67 13.94 30.39
N GLY A 248 -14.62 13.79 29.06
CA GLY A 248 -13.56 14.35 28.22
C GLY A 248 -12.41 13.37 27.94
N ASN A 249 -12.35 12.24 28.65
CA ASN A 249 -11.21 11.33 28.61
C ASN A 249 -11.59 10.00 27.96
N MET A 250 -10.73 9.47 27.08
CA MET A 250 -11.01 8.24 26.34
C MET A 250 -10.63 7.02 27.16
N ILE A 251 -11.51 6.59 28.06
CA ILE A 251 -11.23 5.54 29.05
C ILE A 251 -11.97 4.23 28.80
N ALA A 252 -13.04 4.23 28.00
CA ALA A 252 -13.91 3.07 27.85
C ALA A 252 -13.52 2.15 26.67
N GLY A 253 -12.58 2.59 25.83
CA GLY A 253 -12.10 1.85 24.67
C GLY A 253 -11.55 2.80 23.60
N PHE A 254 -11.29 2.27 22.41
CA PHE A 254 -10.89 3.04 21.25
C PHE A 254 -11.20 2.27 19.96
N GLY A 255 -11.19 2.97 18.83
CA GLY A 255 -11.20 2.36 17.52
C GLY A 255 -10.51 3.23 16.49
N LEU A 256 -10.19 2.64 15.34
CA LEU A 256 -9.56 3.34 14.23
C LEU A 256 -10.17 2.83 12.93
N VAL A 257 -10.46 3.75 12.02
CA VAL A 257 -10.79 3.44 10.62
C VAL A 257 -9.65 3.89 9.72
N ALA A 258 -9.31 3.07 8.73
CA ALA A 258 -8.39 3.39 7.66
C ALA A 258 -9.06 3.23 6.29
N TRP A 259 -8.84 4.17 5.37
CA TRP A 259 -9.42 4.12 4.02
C TRP A 259 -8.46 4.68 2.97
N PRO A 260 -8.57 4.27 1.70
CA PRO A 260 -7.67 4.75 0.66
C PRO A 260 -7.87 6.24 0.41
N VAL A 261 -6.77 6.95 0.19
CA VAL A 261 -6.77 8.35 -0.26
C VAL A 261 -7.52 8.47 -1.60
N VAL A 262 -7.27 7.54 -2.53
CA VAL A 262 -7.98 7.44 -3.80
C VAL A 262 -8.38 5.99 -4.05
N TYR A 263 -9.69 5.73 -4.04
CA TYR A 263 -10.26 4.39 -4.21
C TYR A 263 -9.80 3.72 -5.52
N GLY A 264 -9.39 2.45 -5.38
CA GLY A 264 -8.76 1.56 -6.36
C GLY A 264 -7.45 2.04 -6.97
N GLN A 265 -6.91 3.17 -6.51
CA GLN A 265 -5.58 3.63 -6.90
C GLN A 265 -4.56 3.42 -5.79
N THR A 266 -4.87 3.94 -4.61
CA THR A 266 -4.02 3.78 -3.43
C THR A 266 -4.45 2.63 -2.54
N GLY A 267 -5.67 2.12 -2.75
CA GLY A 267 -6.26 1.01 -2.03
C GLY A 267 -7.72 0.82 -2.42
N VAL A 268 -8.29 -0.36 -2.17
CA VAL A 268 -9.71 -0.68 -2.39
C VAL A 268 -10.43 -0.78 -1.04
N GLN A 269 -9.82 -1.51 -0.10
CA GLN A 269 -10.45 -1.85 1.17
C GLN A 269 -10.51 -0.67 2.14
N THR A 270 -11.60 -0.59 2.89
CA THR A 270 -11.65 0.18 4.14
C THR A 270 -11.45 -0.78 5.29
N PHE A 271 -10.67 -0.38 6.28
CA PHE A 271 -10.34 -1.21 7.43
C PHE A 271 -10.81 -0.57 8.73
N VAL A 272 -11.26 -1.38 9.68
CA VAL A 272 -11.58 -0.93 11.04
C VAL A 272 -10.99 -1.87 12.09
N VAL A 273 -10.57 -1.30 13.21
CA VAL A 273 -10.08 -2.05 14.38
C VAL A 273 -10.61 -1.38 15.65
N ASN A 274 -10.79 -2.18 16.70
CA ASN A 274 -11.00 -1.68 18.06
C ASN A 274 -9.96 -2.26 19.01
N ARG A 275 -10.13 -1.99 20.31
CA ARG A 275 -9.26 -2.51 21.37
C ARG A 275 -9.00 -4.02 21.33
N ASN A 276 -9.90 -4.83 20.76
CA ASN A 276 -9.69 -6.29 20.68
C ASN A 276 -8.59 -6.68 19.67
N GLY A 277 -8.09 -5.74 18.86
CA GLY A 277 -6.99 -5.96 17.92
C GLY A 277 -7.37 -6.71 16.64
N ILE A 278 -8.63 -7.12 16.48
CA ILE A 278 -9.12 -7.76 15.26
C ILE A 278 -9.37 -6.68 14.20
N VAL A 279 -8.64 -6.77 13.09
CA VAL A 279 -8.81 -5.88 11.94
C VAL A 279 -9.87 -6.47 11.01
N TYR A 280 -10.87 -5.66 10.71
CA TYR A 280 -11.93 -5.96 9.75
C TYR A 280 -11.70 -5.16 8.47
N GLN A 281 -12.13 -5.69 7.34
CA GLN A 281 -12.08 -5.05 6.03
C GLN A 281 -13.44 -5.10 5.33
N ALA A 282 -13.74 -4.06 4.53
CA ALA A 282 -14.86 -4.03 3.61
C ALA A 282 -14.57 -3.10 2.42
N ASP A 283 -15.00 -3.51 1.22
CA ASP A 283 -14.99 -2.66 0.03
C ASP A 283 -16.23 -1.76 0.05
N LEU A 284 -16.07 -0.51 0.49
CA LEU A 284 -17.14 0.51 0.49
C LEU A 284 -17.27 1.24 -0.86
N GLY A 285 -16.54 0.80 -1.88
CA GLY A 285 -16.58 1.31 -3.24
C GLY A 285 -16.01 2.73 -3.40
N PRO A 286 -16.35 3.42 -4.51
CA PRO A 286 -15.83 4.77 -4.82
C PRO A 286 -16.15 5.84 -3.76
N HIS A 287 -17.07 5.57 -2.83
CA HIS A 287 -17.47 6.49 -1.76
C HIS A 287 -16.76 6.24 -0.42
N SER A 288 -15.81 5.29 -0.36
CA SER A 288 -15.04 4.96 0.86
C SER A 288 -14.53 6.19 1.60
N ALA A 289 -14.00 7.19 0.88
CA ALA A 289 -13.45 8.39 1.50
C ALA A 289 -14.49 9.23 2.24
N VAL A 290 -15.69 9.38 1.69
CA VAL A 290 -16.77 10.13 2.33
C VAL A 290 -17.30 9.32 3.51
N LEU A 291 -17.66 8.06 3.27
CA LEU A 291 -18.25 7.17 4.28
C LEU A 291 -17.33 7.04 5.51
N ALA A 292 -16.06 6.70 5.29
CA ALA A 292 -15.09 6.54 6.38
C ALA A 292 -14.79 7.85 7.13
N SER A 293 -14.79 8.98 6.42
CA SER A 293 -14.59 10.29 7.08
C SER A 293 -15.75 10.67 8.01
N GLU A 294 -16.96 10.16 7.76
CA GLU A 294 -18.16 10.37 8.57
C GLU A 294 -18.36 9.29 9.63
N MET A 295 -17.56 8.20 9.61
CA MET A 295 -17.63 7.17 10.64
C MET A 295 -17.19 7.70 12.00
N HIS A 296 -18.00 7.43 13.03
CA HIS A 296 -17.72 7.80 14.42
C HIS A 296 -17.69 6.61 15.36
N GLU A 297 -18.17 5.45 14.89
CA GLU A 297 -18.30 4.23 15.67
C GLU A 297 -17.58 3.06 15.01
N PHE A 298 -16.95 2.23 15.83
CA PHE A 298 -16.56 0.90 15.43
C PHE A 298 -17.82 0.02 15.47
N ASN A 299 -18.34 -0.34 14.30
CA ASN A 299 -19.59 -1.08 14.17
C ASN A 299 -19.60 -2.03 12.95
N PRO A 300 -18.57 -2.86 12.73
CA PRO A 300 -18.59 -3.80 11.61
C PRO A 300 -19.82 -4.73 11.72
N ASP A 301 -20.49 -4.94 10.60
CA ASP A 301 -21.65 -5.83 10.45
C ASP A 301 -21.29 -7.05 9.58
N ASP A 302 -22.29 -7.82 9.15
CA ASP A 302 -22.11 -9.02 8.35
C ASP A 302 -21.48 -8.78 6.96
N SER A 303 -21.35 -7.52 6.52
CA SER A 303 -20.64 -7.16 5.27
C SER A 303 -19.14 -6.99 5.45
N TRP A 304 -18.63 -7.04 6.68
CA TRP A 304 -17.20 -6.92 7.00
C TRP A 304 -16.56 -8.28 7.20
N GLU A 305 -15.37 -8.44 6.64
CA GLU A 305 -14.56 -9.65 6.77
C GLU A 305 -13.37 -9.40 7.71
N ILE A 306 -12.91 -10.43 8.41
CA ILE A 306 -11.66 -10.34 9.18
C ILE A 306 -10.49 -10.44 8.20
N THR A 307 -9.49 -9.57 8.33
CA THR A 307 -8.27 -9.66 7.52
C THR A 307 -7.51 -10.94 7.86
N GLU A 308 -7.05 -11.67 6.85
CA GLU A 308 -6.15 -12.80 7.05
C GLU A 308 -4.73 -12.33 7.41
N ASP A 309 -3.97 -13.18 8.11
CA ASP A 309 -2.58 -12.92 8.55
C ASP A 309 -1.54 -13.12 7.46
#